data_AF-A0A7W9ESF3-F1
#
_entry.id   AF-A0A7W9ESF3-F1
#
_cell.length_a   1.000
_cell.length_b   1.000
_cell.length_c   1.000
_cell.angle_alpha   90.00
_cell.angle_beta   90.00
_cell.angle_gamma   90.00
#
_symmetry.space_group_name_H-M   'P 1'
#
loop_
_entity.id
_entity.type
_entity.pdbx_description
1 polymer ?
#
loop_
_entity_poly.entity_id
_entity_poly.type
_entity_poly.pdbx_seq_one_letter_code
_entity_poly.pdbx_strand_id
1 'polypeptide(L)'
;MLQPFGWPTPPLLSGSWHEIDPDLAREFRDLLVSSQIRCTPLVYAGAMRRYRVRPLAFWPGWMWVDALVDTKQGAASAAFLYGPYGAHELDGTSALIHDVNEGGALDVSTADLAADYLRFFCSAVRGDEGPFFLIEDSERFALLSGSAFPDAGLAAHARPVAVRQTATGWDLEAFVYYGDALFASRFSLDATGLVEMIDDEPLFTGVATPQIDYDGLVSRPRTAGGMA
;
A
#
# COMPACT_ATOMS: atom_id res chain seq x y z
N MET A 1 17.32 9.96 8.31
CA MET A 1 17.50 8.71 9.09
C MET A 1 17.04 7.59 8.17
N LEU A 2 17.92 6.64 7.80
CA LEU A 2 17.54 5.53 6.91
C LEU A 2 16.54 4.62 7.65
N GLN A 3 15.39 4.36 7.02
CA GLN A 3 14.37 3.41 7.48
C GLN A 3 15.01 2.01 7.71
N PRO A 4 14.44 1.13 8.55
CA PRO A 4 15.10 -0.06 9.11
C PRO A 4 15.62 -1.14 8.14
N PHE A 5 15.58 -0.91 6.82
CA PHE A 5 15.99 -1.87 5.80
C PHE A 5 16.80 -1.26 4.64
N GLY A 6 17.21 0.01 4.75
CA GLY A 6 17.91 0.70 3.67
C GLY A 6 17.04 0.87 2.41
N TRP A 7 15.73 1.03 2.60
CA TRP A 7 14.76 1.35 1.56
C TRP A 7 14.43 2.85 1.56
N PRO A 8 14.15 3.48 0.40
CA PRO A 8 13.80 4.89 0.32
C PRO A 8 12.52 5.22 1.11
N THR A 9 11.52 4.35 1.04
CA THR A 9 10.22 4.51 1.71
C THR A 9 9.91 3.31 2.62
N PRO A 10 9.14 3.52 3.70
CA PRO A 10 8.60 2.41 4.46
C PRO A 10 7.64 1.58 3.60
N PRO A 11 7.32 0.33 3.98
CA PRO A 11 6.29 -0.44 3.29
C PRO A 11 4.94 0.28 3.32
N LEU A 12 4.30 0.41 2.16
CA LEU A 12 3.00 1.08 2.05
C LEU A 12 1.88 0.26 2.65
N LEU A 13 1.99 -1.07 2.64
CA LEU A 13 1.05 -1.99 3.30
C LEU A 13 1.66 -2.49 4.61
N SER A 14 0.88 -2.48 5.70
CA SER A 14 1.28 -3.06 6.99
C SER A 14 1.43 -4.58 6.91
N GLY A 15 2.13 -5.17 7.89
CA GLY A 15 2.32 -6.62 8.01
C GLY A 15 3.71 -7.10 7.61
N SER A 16 3.85 -8.41 7.42
CA SER A 16 5.15 -9.06 7.26
C SER A 16 5.65 -9.02 5.81
N TRP A 17 6.70 -8.23 5.60
CA TRP A 17 7.44 -8.15 4.35
C TRP A 17 8.70 -8.99 4.42
N HIS A 18 9.04 -9.61 3.30
CA HIS A 18 10.25 -10.43 3.16
C HIS A 18 11.11 -9.88 2.05
N GLU A 19 12.39 -9.64 2.32
CA GLU A 19 13.33 -9.28 1.26
C GLU A 19 13.75 -10.53 0.50
N ILE A 20 13.79 -10.45 -0.83
CA ILE A 20 14.26 -11.52 -1.69
C ILE A 20 15.79 -11.57 -1.63
N ASP A 21 16.36 -12.77 -1.53
CA ASP A 21 17.80 -13.01 -1.59
C ASP A 21 18.44 -12.39 -2.87
N PRO A 22 19.65 -11.81 -2.80
CA PRO A 22 20.25 -11.12 -3.95
C PRO A 22 20.42 -11.95 -5.22
N ASP A 23 20.68 -13.26 -5.13
CA ASP A 23 20.81 -14.10 -6.33
C ASP A 23 19.42 -14.39 -6.93
N LEU A 24 18.43 -14.70 -6.10
CA LEU A 24 17.04 -14.85 -6.54
C LEU A 24 16.46 -13.53 -7.08
N ALA A 25 16.85 -12.39 -6.52
CA ALA A 25 16.46 -11.07 -7.03
C ALA A 25 16.96 -10.83 -8.46
N ARG A 26 18.17 -11.32 -8.80
CA ARG A 26 18.70 -11.23 -10.17
C ARG A 26 17.88 -12.08 -11.13
N GLU A 27 17.60 -13.33 -10.76
CA GLU A 27 16.76 -14.23 -11.56
C GLU A 27 15.34 -13.68 -11.74
N PHE A 28 14.76 -13.13 -10.67
CA PHE A 28 13.44 -12.52 -10.72
C PHE A 28 13.41 -11.30 -11.64
N ARG A 29 14.43 -10.43 -11.58
CA ARG A 29 14.56 -9.31 -12.53
C ARG A 29 14.64 -9.80 -13.98
N ASP A 30 15.46 -10.80 -14.25
CA ASP A 30 15.66 -11.32 -15.60
C ASP A 30 14.37 -11.98 -16.13
N LEU A 31 13.59 -12.61 -15.25
CA LEU A 31 12.22 -13.07 -15.54
C LEU A 31 11.28 -11.90 -15.86
N LEU A 32 11.26 -10.85 -15.04
CA LEU A 32 10.43 -9.66 -15.26
C LEU A 32 10.75 -8.99 -16.59
N VAL A 33 12.02 -8.82 -16.93
CA VAL A 33 12.46 -8.23 -18.21
C VAL A 33 12.08 -9.12 -19.39
N SER A 34 12.30 -10.44 -19.30
CA SER A 34 12.01 -11.36 -20.41
C SER A 34 10.51 -11.60 -20.63
N SER A 35 9.68 -11.43 -19.60
CA SER A 35 8.22 -11.59 -19.67
C SER A 35 7.49 -10.37 -20.27
N GLN A 36 8.12 -9.20 -20.34
CA GLN A 36 7.50 -7.98 -20.91
C GLN A 36 7.10 -8.10 -22.38
N ILE A 37 7.59 -9.11 -23.11
CA ILE A 37 7.16 -9.37 -24.48
C ILE A 37 5.69 -9.85 -24.51
N ARG A 38 5.18 -10.43 -23.42
CA ARG A 38 3.85 -11.06 -23.34
C ARG A 38 2.86 -10.30 -22.46
N CYS A 39 3.31 -9.32 -21.68
CA CYS A 39 2.52 -8.57 -20.71
C CYS A 39 2.79 -7.06 -20.86
N THR A 40 1.98 -6.21 -20.21
CA THR A 40 2.26 -4.77 -20.13
C THR A 40 3.67 -4.54 -19.57
N PRO A 41 4.54 -3.79 -20.28
CA PRO A 41 5.91 -3.57 -19.81
C PRO A 41 5.93 -2.80 -18.49
N LEU A 42 6.66 -3.34 -17.50
CA LEU A 42 7.02 -2.59 -16.29
C LEU A 42 8.05 -1.51 -16.65
N VAL A 43 7.72 -0.25 -16.40
CA VAL A 43 8.50 0.96 -16.76
C VAL A 43 9.93 0.95 -16.18
N TYR A 44 10.17 0.17 -15.11
CA TYR A 44 11.47 0.12 -14.42
C TYR A 44 12.13 -1.26 -14.33
N ALA A 45 11.65 -2.32 -15.00
CA ALA A 45 12.15 -3.69 -14.76
C ALA A 45 13.67 -3.82 -14.85
N GLY A 46 14.32 -3.19 -15.84
CA GLY A 46 15.78 -3.24 -16.00
C GLY A 46 16.57 -2.49 -14.93
N ALA A 47 15.94 -1.57 -14.20
CA ALA A 47 16.55 -0.74 -13.16
C ALA A 47 16.31 -1.27 -11.74
N MET A 48 15.48 -2.31 -11.58
CA MET A 48 15.18 -2.93 -10.28
C MET A 48 16.37 -3.76 -9.77
N ARG A 49 16.69 -3.63 -8.48
CA ARG A 49 17.89 -4.26 -7.89
C ARG A 49 17.65 -5.08 -6.63
N ARG A 50 16.67 -4.69 -5.83
CA ARG A 50 16.25 -5.39 -4.61
C ARG A 50 14.73 -5.44 -4.60
N TYR A 51 14.17 -6.45 -3.96
CA TYR A 51 12.74 -6.64 -3.87
C TYR A 51 12.38 -6.98 -2.43
N ARG A 52 11.34 -6.34 -1.90
CA ARG A 52 10.61 -6.85 -0.74
C ARG A 52 9.22 -7.24 -1.17
N VAL A 53 8.72 -8.31 -0.59
CA VAL A 53 7.47 -8.92 -1.02
C VAL A 53 6.55 -9.23 0.14
N ARG A 54 5.26 -9.13 -0.13
CA ARG A 54 4.18 -9.52 0.78
C ARG A 54 3.15 -10.36 0.03
N PRO A 55 3.05 -11.67 0.31
CA PRO A 55 1.94 -12.49 -0.18
C PRO A 55 0.59 -11.91 0.25
N LEU A 56 -0.41 -11.96 -0.63
CA LEU A 56 -1.74 -11.42 -0.37
C LEU A 56 -2.71 -12.58 -0.14
N ALA A 57 -3.04 -12.88 1.11
CA ALA A 57 -3.88 -14.05 1.42
C ALA A 57 -5.29 -13.95 0.82
N PHE A 58 -5.82 -12.73 0.68
CA PHE A 58 -7.09 -12.44 0.01
C PHE A 58 -7.03 -12.58 -1.52
N TRP A 59 -5.83 -12.78 -2.10
CA TRP A 59 -5.63 -13.12 -3.50
C TRP A 59 -4.61 -14.27 -3.60
N PRO A 60 -5.02 -15.53 -3.40
CA PRO A 60 -4.09 -16.65 -3.39
C PRO A 60 -3.22 -16.71 -4.66
N GLY A 61 -1.90 -16.80 -4.47
CA GLY A 61 -0.92 -16.80 -5.57
C GLY A 61 -0.50 -15.41 -6.05
N TRP A 62 -1.04 -14.34 -5.47
CA TRP A 62 -0.62 -12.97 -5.71
C TRP A 62 0.25 -12.44 -4.57
N MET A 63 1.09 -11.47 -4.90
CA MET A 63 1.97 -10.79 -3.96
C MET A 63 2.11 -9.32 -4.35
N TRP A 64 2.15 -8.44 -3.34
CA TRP A 64 2.68 -7.09 -3.52
C TRP A 64 4.19 -7.16 -3.53
N VAL A 65 4.80 -6.56 -4.55
CA VAL A 65 6.24 -6.38 -4.65
C VAL A 65 6.59 -4.90 -4.63
N ASP A 66 7.48 -4.51 -3.71
CA ASP A 66 8.21 -3.25 -3.82
C ASP A 66 9.60 -3.56 -4.37
N ALA A 67 10.02 -2.85 -5.41
CA ALA A 67 11.36 -2.94 -5.97
C ALA A 67 12.14 -1.65 -5.74
N LEU A 68 13.40 -1.79 -5.30
CA LEU A 68 14.34 -0.69 -5.24
C LEU A 68 14.81 -0.38 -6.65
N VAL A 69 14.58 0.85 -7.10
CA VAL A 69 14.94 1.32 -8.44
C VAL A 69 15.82 2.57 -8.35
N ASP A 70 16.85 2.62 -9.19
CA ASP A 70 17.64 3.83 -9.37
C ASP A 70 17.01 4.68 -10.47
N THR A 71 16.66 5.91 -10.12
CA THR A 71 16.07 6.88 -11.06
C THR A 71 16.99 8.08 -11.22
N LYS A 72 16.68 8.97 -12.18
CA LYS A 72 17.44 10.23 -12.35
C LYS A 72 17.43 11.13 -11.11
N GLN A 73 16.40 10.99 -10.26
CA GLN A 73 16.22 11.76 -9.03
C GLN A 73 16.76 11.03 -7.79
N GLY A 74 17.42 9.88 -7.98
CA GLY A 74 17.95 9.04 -6.91
C GLY A 74 17.15 7.74 -6.72
N ALA A 75 17.43 7.05 -5.61
CA ALA A 75 16.78 5.77 -5.28
C ALA A 75 15.29 5.98 -4.96
N ALA A 76 14.45 5.09 -5.47
CA ALA A 76 13.01 5.09 -5.27
C ALA A 76 12.47 3.66 -5.09
N SER A 77 11.21 3.56 -4.69
CA SER A 77 10.49 2.30 -4.57
C SER A 77 9.38 2.21 -5.63
N ALA A 78 9.46 1.24 -6.54
CA ALA A 78 8.42 0.93 -7.51
C ALA A 78 7.53 -0.19 -6.96
N ALA A 79 6.21 0.02 -6.94
CA ALA A 79 5.24 -0.95 -6.43
C ALA A 79 4.50 -1.64 -7.58
N PHE A 80 4.34 -2.96 -7.50
CA PHE A 80 3.57 -3.75 -8.46
C PHE A 80 2.99 -5.01 -7.83
N LEU A 81 1.94 -5.55 -8.45
CA LEU A 81 1.43 -6.89 -8.16
C LEU A 81 2.16 -7.91 -9.01
N TYR A 82 2.54 -9.04 -8.43
CA TYR A 82 3.01 -10.20 -9.16
C TYR A 82 2.08 -11.38 -8.88
N GLY A 83 1.65 -12.08 -9.92
CA GLY A 83 0.70 -13.17 -9.81
C GLY A 83 0.75 -14.12 -11.02
N PRO A 84 -0.29 -14.95 -11.21
CA PRO A 84 -0.33 -15.98 -12.26
C PRO A 84 -0.12 -15.45 -13.69
N TYR A 85 -0.44 -14.18 -13.92
CA TYR A 85 -0.34 -13.53 -15.23
C TYR A 85 0.90 -12.63 -15.40
N GLY A 86 1.82 -12.66 -14.42
CA GLY A 86 3.03 -11.86 -14.41
C GLY A 86 2.90 -10.62 -13.52
N ALA A 87 3.65 -9.58 -13.87
CA ALA A 87 3.72 -8.36 -13.09
C ALA A 87 2.84 -7.25 -13.66
N HIS A 88 2.18 -6.51 -12.77
CA HIS A 88 1.24 -5.44 -13.09
C HIS A 88 1.49 -4.24 -12.17
N GLU A 89 1.70 -3.06 -12.75
CA GLU A 89 2.05 -1.85 -12.00
C GLU A 89 0.92 -1.38 -11.09
N LEU A 90 1.26 -0.94 -9.88
CA LEU A 90 0.32 -0.25 -8.99
C LEU A 90 0.39 1.25 -9.27
N ASP A 91 -0.46 1.70 -10.19
CA ASP A 91 -0.49 3.09 -10.67
C ASP A 91 -1.29 4.06 -9.80
N GLY A 92 -1.77 3.59 -8.64
CA GLY A 92 -2.59 4.38 -7.73
C GLY A 92 -4.09 4.35 -8.02
N THR A 93 -4.52 3.68 -9.09
CA THR A 93 -5.95 3.51 -9.40
C THR A 93 -6.46 2.15 -8.92
N SER A 94 -7.78 1.99 -8.85
CA SER A 94 -8.41 0.71 -8.52
C SER A 94 -8.66 -0.18 -9.75
N ALA A 95 -8.35 0.26 -10.97
CA ALA A 95 -8.69 -0.46 -12.20
C ALA A 95 -8.07 -1.88 -12.22
N LEU A 96 -6.76 -1.97 -11.98
CA LEU A 96 -6.08 -3.27 -11.88
C LEU A 96 -6.65 -4.14 -10.75
N ILE A 97 -7.04 -3.54 -9.63
CA ILE A 97 -7.61 -4.26 -8.49
C ILE A 97 -8.94 -4.90 -8.88
N HIS A 98 -9.80 -4.16 -9.58
CA HIS A 98 -11.06 -4.68 -10.10
C HIS A 98 -10.84 -5.77 -11.15
N ASP A 99 -9.88 -5.59 -12.08
CA ASP A 99 -9.55 -6.62 -13.08
C ASP A 99 -9.11 -7.95 -12.42
N VAL A 100 -8.29 -7.88 -11.36
CA VAL A 100 -7.87 -9.06 -10.60
C VAL A 100 -9.04 -9.72 -9.86
N ASN A 101 -9.95 -8.92 -9.28
CA ASN A 101 -11.15 -9.42 -8.61
C ASN A 101 -12.13 -10.09 -9.59
N GLU A 102 -12.37 -9.48 -10.75
CA GLU A 102 -13.22 -10.05 -11.81
C GLU A 102 -12.68 -11.38 -12.34
N GLY A 103 -11.36 -11.57 -12.28
CA GLY A 103 -10.70 -12.85 -12.53
C GLY A 103 -11.02 -13.96 -11.51
N GLY A 104 -11.78 -13.66 -10.45
CA GLY A 104 -12.21 -14.61 -9.42
C GLY A 104 -11.16 -14.95 -8.38
N ALA A 105 -10.10 -14.12 -8.25
CA ALA A 105 -9.00 -14.38 -7.32
C ALA A 105 -9.34 -13.99 -5.86
N LEU A 106 -10.36 -13.15 -5.64
CA LEU A 106 -10.66 -12.57 -4.33
C LEU A 106 -11.26 -13.58 -3.34
N ASP A 107 -10.61 -13.70 -2.18
CA ASP A 107 -11.13 -14.35 -0.99
C ASP A 107 -11.24 -13.34 0.15
N VAL A 108 -12.47 -12.95 0.47
CA VAL A 108 -12.84 -12.14 1.64
C VAL A 108 -13.84 -12.90 2.51
N SER A 109 -13.72 -14.22 2.57
CA SER A 109 -14.66 -15.11 3.29
C SER A 109 -14.58 -14.98 4.82
N THR A 110 -13.52 -14.37 5.34
CA THR A 110 -13.31 -14.16 6.78
C THR A 110 -13.06 -12.68 7.08
N ALA A 111 -13.34 -12.30 8.33
CA ALA A 111 -13.10 -10.94 8.81
C ALA A 111 -11.63 -10.50 8.64
N ASP A 112 -10.69 -11.40 8.88
CA ASP A 112 -9.25 -11.12 8.76
C ASP A 112 -8.86 -10.85 7.30
N LEU A 113 -9.38 -11.62 6.35
CA LEU A 113 -9.14 -11.42 4.92
C LEU A 113 -9.79 -10.13 4.42
N ALA A 114 -11.00 -9.82 4.89
CA ALA A 114 -11.68 -8.56 4.57
C ALA A 114 -10.88 -7.35 5.07
N ALA A 115 -10.39 -7.38 6.31
CA ALA A 115 -9.55 -6.33 6.85
C ALA A 115 -8.21 -6.21 6.11
N ASP A 116 -7.57 -7.32 5.75
CA ASP A 116 -6.30 -7.28 5.01
C ASP A 116 -6.46 -6.76 3.58
N TYR A 117 -7.57 -7.10 2.92
CA TYR A 117 -7.93 -6.53 1.63
C TYR A 117 -8.18 -5.02 1.73
N LEU A 118 -8.89 -4.55 2.77
CA LEU A 118 -9.08 -3.10 2.98
C LEU A 118 -7.73 -2.37 3.19
N ARG A 119 -6.83 -2.92 4.02
CA ARG A 119 -5.48 -2.35 4.19
C ARG A 119 -4.75 -2.23 2.86
N PHE A 120 -4.80 -3.28 2.04
CA PHE A 120 -4.23 -3.29 0.71
C PHE A 120 -4.85 -2.20 -0.17
N PHE A 121 -6.17 -2.20 -0.31
CA PHE A 121 -6.91 -1.30 -1.18
C PHE A 121 -6.59 0.16 -0.85
N CYS A 122 -6.70 0.53 0.43
CA CYS A 122 -6.46 1.90 0.88
C CYS A 122 -4.99 2.33 0.74
N SER A 123 -4.04 1.38 0.82
CA SER A 123 -2.62 1.66 0.62
C SER A 123 -2.21 1.72 -0.87
N ALA A 124 -2.93 1.02 -1.74
CA ALA A 124 -2.64 0.92 -3.17
C ALA A 124 -3.31 2.04 -3.98
N VAL A 125 -4.55 2.41 -3.62
CA VAL A 125 -5.34 3.46 -4.28
C VAL A 125 -4.95 4.83 -3.72
N ARG A 126 -4.86 5.82 -4.61
CA ARG A 126 -4.48 7.19 -4.28
C ARG A 126 -5.59 8.17 -4.63
N GLY A 127 -5.91 9.06 -3.70
CA GLY A 127 -6.62 10.30 -3.96
C GLY A 127 -5.66 11.42 -4.34
N ASP A 128 -6.17 12.65 -4.34
CA ASP A 128 -5.40 13.86 -4.68
C ASP A 128 -4.19 14.09 -3.75
N GLU A 129 -4.30 13.69 -2.49
CA GLU A 129 -3.25 13.84 -1.48
C GLU A 129 -2.45 12.55 -1.22
N GLY A 130 -2.57 11.56 -2.12
CA GLY A 130 -1.88 10.27 -2.02
C GLY A 130 -2.74 9.14 -1.46
N PRO A 131 -2.14 8.07 -0.91
CA PRO A 131 -2.89 6.93 -0.39
C PRO A 131 -3.65 7.22 0.90
N PHE A 132 -4.60 6.34 1.21
CA PHE A 132 -5.39 6.35 2.43
C PHE A 132 -4.80 5.37 3.44
N PHE A 133 -3.81 5.78 4.23
CA PHE A 133 -3.12 4.84 5.12
C PHE A 133 -3.99 4.48 6.32
N LEU A 134 -4.20 3.18 6.58
CA LEU A 134 -4.83 2.76 7.82
C LEU A 134 -3.85 2.83 9.00
N ILE A 135 -4.25 3.49 10.08
CA ILE A 135 -3.46 3.70 11.29
C ILE A 135 -4.02 2.85 12.43
N GLU A 136 -3.42 1.68 12.65
CA GLU A 136 -3.85 0.73 13.67
C GLU A 136 -3.05 0.85 14.98
N ASP A 137 -1.92 1.55 14.92
CA ASP A 137 -1.06 1.88 16.05
C ASP A 137 -0.30 3.20 15.80
N SER A 138 0.27 3.78 16.86
CA SER A 138 1.03 5.03 16.77
C SER A 138 2.35 4.88 16.01
N GLU A 139 2.93 3.68 15.98
CA GLU A 139 4.20 3.42 15.28
C GLU A 139 4.02 3.55 13.77
N ARG A 140 2.88 3.08 13.24
CA ARG A 140 2.51 3.18 11.83
C ARG A 140 2.45 4.63 11.36
N PHE A 141 1.86 5.52 12.17
CA PHE A 141 1.85 6.95 11.84
C PHE A 141 3.25 7.53 11.88
N ALA A 142 4.02 7.27 12.94
CA ALA A 142 5.37 7.81 13.06
C ALA A 142 6.29 7.35 11.93
N LEU A 143 6.10 6.11 11.47
CA LEU A 143 6.81 5.53 10.33
C LEU A 143 6.53 6.30 9.03
N LEU A 144 5.28 6.70 8.80
CA LEU A 144 4.83 7.39 7.58
C LEU A 144 5.08 8.90 7.62
N SER A 145 4.82 9.55 8.76
CA SER A 145 4.90 11.01 8.92
C SER A 145 6.28 11.49 9.37
N GLY A 146 7.15 10.58 9.82
CA GLY A 146 8.45 10.92 10.42
C GLY A 146 8.33 11.70 11.74
N SER A 147 7.12 11.84 12.28
CA SER A 147 6.81 12.64 13.45
C SER A 147 6.15 11.79 14.52
N ALA A 148 6.43 12.10 15.78
CA ALA A 148 5.70 11.50 16.88
C ALA A 148 4.20 11.82 16.76
N PHE A 149 3.38 10.96 17.34
CA PHE A 149 1.94 11.14 17.37
C PHE A 149 1.59 12.47 18.07
N PRO A 150 0.75 13.34 17.45
CA PRO A 150 0.54 14.71 17.93
C PRO A 150 -0.19 14.83 19.27
N ASP A 151 -0.90 13.79 19.72
CA ASP A 151 -1.65 13.79 20.99
C ASP A 151 -1.73 12.37 21.61
N ALA A 152 -1.74 12.29 22.94
CA ALA A 152 -2.08 11.08 23.69
C ALA A 152 -3.55 10.65 23.43
N GLY A 153 -4.44 11.59 23.14
CA GLY A 153 -5.84 11.31 22.77
C GLY A 153 -5.97 10.49 21.49
N LEU A 154 -5.10 10.74 20.50
CA LEU A 154 -5.08 10.03 19.23
C LEU A 154 -4.70 8.55 19.41
N ALA A 155 -3.80 8.23 20.34
CA ALA A 155 -3.36 6.85 20.57
C ALA A 155 -4.50 5.95 21.07
N ALA A 156 -5.53 6.55 21.67
CA ALA A 156 -6.76 5.85 22.03
C ALA A 156 -7.63 5.48 20.82
N HIS A 157 -7.42 6.12 19.66
CA HIS A 157 -8.15 5.87 18.41
C HIS A 157 -7.42 4.93 17.45
N ALA A 158 -6.09 4.81 17.56
CA ALA A 158 -5.31 3.84 16.81
C ALA A 158 -5.67 2.42 17.27
N ARG A 159 -6.39 1.69 16.43
CA ARG A 159 -6.90 0.35 16.72
C ARG A 159 -6.97 -0.49 15.46
N PRO A 160 -6.95 -1.82 15.58
CA PRO A 160 -7.17 -2.70 14.45
C PRO A 160 -8.48 -2.39 13.73
N VAL A 161 -8.54 -2.65 12.42
CA VAL A 161 -9.77 -2.55 11.64
C VAL A 161 -10.87 -3.37 12.31
N ALA A 162 -11.97 -2.72 12.69
CA ALA A 162 -13.13 -3.42 13.25
C ALA A 162 -13.99 -3.92 12.09
N VAL A 163 -14.34 -5.21 12.12
CA VAL A 163 -15.03 -5.87 11.01
C VAL A 163 -16.34 -6.47 11.50
N ARG A 164 -17.44 -6.18 10.79
CA ARG A 164 -18.76 -6.71 11.07
C ARG A 164 -19.36 -7.31 9.81
N GLN A 165 -19.76 -8.57 9.89
CA GLN A 165 -20.45 -9.22 8.77
C GLN A 165 -21.84 -8.61 8.56
N THR A 166 -22.22 -8.43 7.31
CA THR A 166 -23.56 -8.02 6.88
C THR A 166 -24.19 -9.06 5.97
N ALA A 167 -25.42 -8.81 5.50
CA ALA A 167 -26.09 -9.72 4.57
C ALA A 167 -25.43 -9.76 3.18
N THR A 168 -24.71 -8.70 2.79
CA THR A 168 -24.16 -8.51 1.44
C THR A 168 -22.63 -8.47 1.42
N GLY A 169 -21.97 -8.56 2.57
CA GLY A 169 -20.52 -8.49 2.68
C GLY A 169 -20.09 -8.09 4.09
N TRP A 170 -19.31 -7.02 4.18
CA TRP A 170 -18.68 -6.54 5.39
C TRP A 170 -18.86 -5.04 5.57
N ASP A 171 -19.12 -4.64 6.80
CA ASP A 171 -18.90 -3.27 7.27
C ASP A 171 -17.57 -3.24 8.01
N LEU A 172 -16.71 -2.29 7.66
CA LEU A 172 -15.40 -2.11 8.28
C LEU A 172 -15.28 -0.69 8.84
N GLU A 173 -14.73 -0.57 10.04
CA GLU A 173 -14.36 0.72 10.63
C GLU A 173 -12.85 0.78 10.78
N ALA A 174 -12.25 1.87 10.30
CA ALA A 174 -10.82 2.07 10.33
C ALA A 174 -10.47 3.53 10.60
N PHE A 175 -9.27 3.73 11.14
CA PHE A 175 -8.70 5.06 11.28
C PHE A 175 -7.80 5.35 10.08
N VAL A 176 -8.14 6.40 9.33
CA VAL A 176 -7.52 6.71 8.03
C VAL A 176 -6.67 7.96 8.14
N TYR A 177 -5.43 7.86 7.69
CA TYR A 177 -4.50 8.97 7.52
C TYR A 177 -4.40 9.36 6.06
N TYR A 178 -4.85 10.58 5.76
CA TYR A 178 -4.93 11.10 4.41
C TYR A 178 -4.59 12.60 4.44
N GLY A 179 -3.65 13.02 3.59
CA GLY A 179 -3.17 14.41 3.59
C GLY A 179 -2.55 14.82 4.93
N ASP A 180 -3.09 15.89 5.51
CA ASP A 180 -2.73 16.41 6.84
C ASP A 180 -3.79 16.09 7.91
N ALA A 181 -4.65 15.09 7.67
CA ALA A 181 -5.78 14.78 8.52
C ALA A 181 -5.91 13.29 8.87
N LEU A 182 -6.61 13.02 9.97
CA LEU A 182 -6.95 11.69 10.44
C LEU A 182 -8.45 11.55 10.64
N PHE A 183 -9.03 10.49 10.10
CA PHE A 183 -10.46 10.27 10.01
C PHE A 183 -10.88 8.97 10.69
N ALA A 184 -12.00 8.99 11.42
CA ALA A 184 -12.74 7.77 11.72
C ALA A 184 -13.63 7.47 10.50
N SER A 185 -13.31 6.42 9.76
CA SER A 185 -14.00 6.09 8.52
C SER A 185 -14.69 4.74 8.62
N ARG A 186 -15.83 4.65 7.95
CA ARG A 186 -16.58 3.41 7.77
C ARG A 186 -16.64 3.05 6.29
N PHE A 187 -16.43 1.78 6.00
CA PHE A 187 -16.42 1.22 4.66
C PHE A 187 -17.41 0.08 4.54
N SER A 188 -18.02 -0.07 3.37
CA SER A 188 -18.63 -1.32 2.95
C SER A 188 -17.72 -2.04 1.97
N LEU A 189 -17.64 -3.35 2.12
CA LEU A 189 -16.93 -4.26 1.22
C LEU A 189 -17.87 -5.40 0.83
N ASP A 190 -18.14 -5.54 -0.46
CA ASP A 190 -18.94 -6.66 -0.96
C ASP A 190 -18.09 -7.87 -1.38
N ALA A 191 -18.75 -8.95 -1.78
CA ALA A 191 -18.11 -10.18 -2.23
C ALA A 191 -17.34 -10.05 -3.56
N THR A 192 -17.57 -8.97 -4.33
CA THR A 192 -16.84 -8.68 -5.58
C THR A 192 -15.57 -7.87 -5.32
N GLY A 193 -15.37 -7.41 -4.08
CA GLY A 193 -14.24 -6.57 -3.71
C GLY A 193 -14.46 -5.10 -3.97
N LEU A 194 -15.70 -4.68 -4.22
CA LEU A 194 -16.05 -3.26 -4.27
C LEU A 194 -15.95 -2.68 -2.86
N VAL A 195 -15.06 -1.69 -2.71
CA VAL A 195 -14.89 -0.92 -1.47
C VAL A 195 -15.56 0.43 -1.67
N GLU A 196 -16.50 0.76 -0.80
CA GLU A 196 -17.11 2.09 -0.74
C GLU A 196 -16.89 2.68 0.65
N MET A 197 -16.45 3.94 0.70
CA MET A 197 -16.44 4.70 1.95
C MET A 197 -17.85 5.24 2.18
N ILE A 198 -18.49 4.79 3.25
CA ILE A 198 -19.90 5.10 3.55
C ILE A 198 -20.05 6.19 4.59
N ASP A 199 -18.99 6.48 5.36
CA ASP A 199 -18.94 7.57 6.34
C ASP A 199 -17.49 7.92 6.65
N ASP A 200 -17.22 9.18 6.92
CA ASP A 200 -15.93 9.68 7.38
C ASP A 200 -16.09 10.91 8.28
N GLU A 201 -15.56 10.80 9.49
CA GLU A 201 -15.53 11.90 10.46
C GLU A 201 -14.08 12.35 10.68
N PRO A 202 -13.72 13.60 10.35
CA PRO A 202 -12.39 14.12 10.65
C PRO A 202 -12.22 14.22 12.16
N LEU A 203 -11.26 13.48 12.71
CA LEU A 203 -10.92 13.54 14.13
C LEU A 203 -9.85 14.60 14.39
N PHE A 204 -8.85 14.69 13.50
CA PHE A 204 -7.72 15.61 13.64
C PHE A 204 -7.32 16.16 12.26
N THR A 205 -6.93 17.43 12.23
CA THR A 205 -6.47 18.14 11.03
C THR A 205 -5.20 18.92 11.33
N GLY A 206 -4.38 19.21 10.32
CA GLY A 206 -3.09 19.86 10.52
C GLY A 206 -2.07 18.97 11.23
N VAL A 207 -2.23 17.65 11.15
CA VAL A 207 -1.20 16.72 11.56
C VAL A 207 -0.07 16.71 10.54
N ALA A 208 1.12 16.22 10.91
CA ALA A 208 2.21 16.06 9.96
C ALA A 208 1.74 15.24 8.75
N THR A 209 2.11 15.63 7.53
CA THR A 209 1.77 14.90 6.30
C THR A 209 2.71 13.70 6.06
N PRO A 210 2.30 12.67 5.29
CA PRO A 210 3.17 11.56 4.95
C PRO A 210 4.47 12.07 4.30
N GLN A 211 5.61 11.53 4.74
CA GLN A 211 6.93 11.88 4.20
C GLN A 211 7.26 11.01 2.98
N ILE A 212 6.29 10.86 2.09
CA ILE A 212 6.38 10.08 0.86
C ILE A 212 5.85 10.93 -0.29
N ASP A 213 6.65 11.05 -1.34
CA ASP A 213 6.26 11.66 -2.61
C ASP A 213 6.02 10.57 -3.65
N TYR A 214 4.97 10.74 -4.45
CA TYR A 214 4.59 9.84 -5.52
C TYR A 214 4.83 10.51 -6.87
N ASP A 215 5.60 9.86 -7.73
CA ASP A 215 5.92 10.32 -9.08
C ASP A 215 5.56 9.19 -10.06
N GLY A 216 4.30 9.20 -10.49
CA GLY A 216 3.69 8.12 -11.24
C GLY A 216 3.74 6.80 -10.47
N LEU A 217 4.64 5.90 -10.89
CA LEU A 217 4.73 4.52 -10.41
C LEU A 217 5.72 4.32 -9.26
N VAL A 218 6.51 5.35 -8.94
CA VAL A 218 7.53 5.28 -7.90
C VAL A 218 7.16 6.17 -6.72
N SER A 219 7.52 5.69 -5.54
CA SER A 219 7.48 6.44 -4.30
C SER A 219 8.89 6.76 -3.81
N ARG A 220 9.07 7.94 -3.23
CA ARG A 220 10.34 8.42 -2.69
C ARG A 220 10.11 9.07 -1.33
N PRO A 221 11.11 9.12 -0.44
CA PRO A 221 10.98 9.94 0.76
C PRO A 221 10.81 11.39 0.35
N ARG A 222 9.85 12.06 0.99
CA ARG A 222 9.65 13.50 0.79
C ARG A 222 10.93 14.22 1.18
N THR A 223 11.48 14.97 0.24
CA THR A 223 12.60 15.84 0.58
C THR A 223 12.03 17.00 1.37
N ALA A 224 12.61 17.29 2.53
CA ALA A 224 12.29 18.53 3.23
C ALA A 224 12.61 19.68 2.25
N GLY A 225 11.57 20.26 1.65
CA GLY A 225 11.71 21.46 0.87
C GLY A 225 12.44 22.47 1.75
N GLY A 226 13.59 22.96 1.28
CA GLY A 226 14.26 24.06 1.94
C GLY A 226 13.23 25.15 2.17
N MET A 227 13.04 25.54 3.43
CA MET A 227 12.36 26.78 3.74
C MET A 227 13.03 27.86 2.91
N ALA A 228 12.33 28.34 1.88
CA ALA A 228 12.68 29.57 1.21
C ALA A 228 12.37 30.75 2.15
#